data_AF-A0A7S2JHK4-F1
#
_entry.id   AF-A0A7S2JHK4-F1
#
_cell.length_a   1.000
_cell.length_b   1.000
_cell.length_c   1.000
_cell.angle_alpha   90.00
_cell.angle_beta   90.00
_cell.angle_gamma   90.00
#
_symmetry.space_group_name_H-M   'P 1'
#
loop_
_entity.id
_entity.type
_entity.pdbx_description
1 polymer ?
#
loop_
_entity_poly.entity_id
_entity_poly.type
_entity_poly.pdbx_seq_one_letter_code
_entity_poly.pdbx_strand_id
1 'polypeptide(L)'
;GSGFAVTQMSDTVVWYAGVSNVRATQICFTFSLEVDAGSTISVVPPAGVLLTCSVEGSLNTISLPGGRPTCTDDPFQLRLLQPLARGTYAFAVTADLPPMTPTRNTFDVVIRDQYSNVVDAAYSVMGEEIVNIGAESPTLSWTRADPG
;
A
#
# COMPACT_ATOMS: atom_id res chain seq x y z
N GLY A 1 16.58 -26.88 -12.17
CA GLY A 1 17.44 -25.70 -12.37
C GLY A 1 17.61 -25.03 -11.03
N SER A 2 18.82 -24.64 -10.66
CA SER A 2 19.07 -23.95 -9.39
C SER A 2 18.43 -22.56 -9.43
N GLY A 3 17.40 -22.33 -8.63
CA GLY A 3 16.85 -20.99 -8.43
C GLY A 3 17.92 -20.07 -7.85
N PHE A 4 17.95 -18.82 -8.29
CA PHE A 4 18.80 -17.79 -7.71
C PHE A 4 18.17 -17.33 -6.38
N ALA A 5 18.99 -17.17 -5.35
CA ALA A 5 18.54 -16.60 -4.08
C ALA A 5 18.31 -15.10 -4.31
N VAL A 6 17.05 -14.68 -4.27
CA VAL A 6 16.69 -13.26 -4.25
C VAL A 6 16.78 -12.81 -2.80
N THR A 7 17.72 -11.92 -2.50
CA THR A 7 17.70 -11.16 -1.25
C THR A 7 16.44 -10.30 -1.26
N GLN A 8 15.55 -10.53 -0.30
CA GLN A 8 14.32 -9.77 -0.15
C GLN A 8 14.60 -8.48 0.60
N MET A 9 13.97 -7.39 0.16
CA MET A 9 13.96 -6.11 0.85
C MET A 9 13.37 -6.29 2.26
N SER A 10 14.17 -5.94 3.27
CA SER A 10 13.86 -6.21 4.68
C SER A 10 12.80 -5.26 5.23
N ASP A 11 12.15 -5.68 6.31
CA ASP A 11 11.14 -4.92 7.06
C ASP A 11 9.99 -4.35 6.21
N THR A 12 9.68 -5.02 5.09
CA THR A 12 8.60 -4.56 4.23
C THR A 12 7.26 -4.96 4.81
N VAL A 13 6.41 -3.97 5.09
CA VAL A 13 5.08 -4.18 5.67
C VAL A 13 4.06 -3.29 4.96
N VAL A 14 2.84 -3.80 4.81
CA VAL A 14 1.69 -3.09 4.25
C VAL A 14 0.61 -2.99 5.31
N TRP A 15 0.15 -1.78 5.60
CA TRP A 15 -0.86 -1.49 6.63
C TRP A 15 -2.06 -0.78 6.04
N TYR A 16 -3.26 -1.27 6.32
CA TYR A 16 -4.51 -0.62 5.95
C TYR A 16 -5.71 -1.17 6.75
N ALA A 17 -6.81 -0.43 6.76
CA ALA A 17 -8.07 -0.95 7.29
C ALA A 17 -8.67 -1.94 6.29
N GLY A 18 -8.60 -3.24 6.60
CA GLY A 18 -9.17 -4.32 5.79
C GLY A 18 -10.69 -4.38 5.85
N VAL A 19 -11.39 -3.36 5.36
CA VAL A 19 -12.86 -3.30 5.36
C VAL A 19 -13.39 -3.44 3.94
N SER A 20 -14.33 -4.37 3.75
CA SER A 20 -14.89 -4.69 2.43
C SER A 20 -15.52 -3.47 1.75
N ASN A 21 -15.27 -3.32 0.44
CA ASN A 21 -15.85 -2.26 -0.41
C ASN A 21 -15.55 -0.81 0.02
N VAL A 22 -14.60 -0.59 0.92
CA VAL A 22 -14.19 0.78 1.26
C VAL A 22 -13.45 1.38 0.08
N ARG A 23 -13.87 2.60 -0.28
CA ARG A 23 -13.24 3.42 -1.31
C ARG A 23 -12.45 4.55 -0.69
N ALA A 24 -11.45 4.99 -1.41
CA ALA A 24 -10.57 6.08 -1.01
C ALA A 24 -9.96 5.91 0.41
N THR A 25 -9.67 4.66 0.81
CA THR A 25 -8.91 4.39 2.05
C THR A 25 -7.42 4.64 1.83
N GLN A 26 -6.62 4.68 2.89
CA GLN A 26 -5.17 4.79 2.80
C GLN A 26 -4.51 3.42 3.04
N ILE A 27 -3.59 3.06 2.15
CA ILE A 27 -2.64 1.94 2.35
C ILE A 27 -1.26 2.53 2.57
N CYS A 28 -0.64 2.18 3.70
CA CYS A 28 0.71 2.59 4.05
C CYS A 28 1.70 1.45 3.79
N PHE A 29 2.83 1.78 3.18
CA PHE A 29 3.94 0.87 2.90
C PHE A 29 5.14 1.34 3.71
N THR A 30 5.78 0.42 4.42
CA THR A 30 7.08 0.64 5.07
C THR A 30 8.08 -0.36 4.53
N PHE A 31 9.35 0.03 4.37
CA PHE A 31 10.41 -0.85 3.92
C PHE A 31 11.80 -0.31 4.31
N SER A 32 12.78 -1.20 4.41
CA SER A 32 14.19 -0.87 4.63
C SER A 32 15.01 -1.18 3.37
N LEU A 33 15.85 -0.24 2.94
CA LEU A 33 16.75 -0.40 1.80
C LEU A 33 18.19 -0.48 2.30
N GLU A 34 18.95 -1.48 1.82
CA GLU A 34 20.34 -1.70 2.26
C GLU A 34 21.40 -1.08 1.31
N VAL A 35 20.95 -0.55 0.17
CA VAL A 35 21.79 -0.01 -0.90
C VAL A 35 21.48 1.45 -1.18
N ASP A 36 22.48 2.21 -1.63
CA ASP A 36 22.31 3.62 -2.02
C ASP A 36 21.85 3.74 -3.48
N ALA A 37 20.71 3.12 -3.80
CA ALA A 37 20.12 3.14 -5.12
C ALA A 37 18.61 2.96 -5.05
N GLY A 38 17.84 3.84 -5.71
CA GLY A 38 16.40 3.70 -5.79
C GLY A 38 15.75 4.95 -6.33
N SER A 39 15.53 5.01 -7.64
CA SER A 39 14.90 6.15 -8.31
C SER A 39 13.41 5.94 -8.55
N THR A 40 12.96 4.68 -8.52
CA THR A 40 11.58 4.31 -8.83
C THR A 40 11.08 3.24 -7.87
N ILE A 41 9.86 3.42 -7.37
CA ILE A 41 9.13 2.44 -6.55
C ILE A 41 7.95 1.96 -7.38
N SER A 42 7.80 0.65 -7.55
CA SER A 42 6.62 0.04 -8.16
C SER A 42 5.94 -0.87 -7.15
N VAL A 43 4.61 -0.82 -7.11
CA VAL A 43 3.80 -1.71 -6.25
C VAL A 43 2.86 -2.50 -7.14
N VAL A 44 2.85 -3.81 -6.96
CA VAL A 44 1.86 -4.70 -7.55
C VAL A 44 0.87 -5.08 -6.46
N PRO A 45 -0.35 -4.52 -6.45
CA PRO A 45 -1.36 -4.89 -5.48
C PRO A 45 -1.97 -6.27 -5.78
N PRO A 46 -2.61 -6.92 -4.80
CA PRO A 46 -3.40 -8.12 -5.05
C PRO A 46 -4.61 -7.79 -5.93
N ALA A 47 -5.17 -8.80 -6.59
CA ALA A 47 -6.26 -8.62 -7.54
C ALA A 47 -7.47 -7.91 -6.90
N GLY A 48 -7.97 -6.85 -7.56
CA GLY A 48 -9.12 -6.08 -7.12
C GLY A 48 -8.81 -4.93 -6.16
N VAL A 49 -7.58 -4.82 -5.65
CA VAL A 49 -7.11 -3.60 -4.98
C VAL A 49 -6.62 -2.61 -6.03
N LEU A 50 -7.19 -1.41 -6.03
CA LEU A 50 -6.79 -0.32 -6.94
C LEU A 50 -6.02 0.72 -6.15
N LEU A 51 -4.82 1.08 -6.60
CA LEU A 51 -4.00 2.12 -5.98
C LEU A 51 -4.12 3.43 -6.77
N THR A 52 -4.16 4.56 -6.07
CA THR A 52 -4.29 5.88 -6.69
C THR A 52 -3.38 6.88 -5.99
N CYS A 53 -2.69 7.69 -6.79
CA CYS A 53 -1.75 8.71 -6.34
C CYS A 53 -1.76 9.97 -7.23
N SER A 54 -2.35 9.89 -8.43
CA SER A 54 -2.42 10.99 -9.39
C SER A 54 -3.24 12.17 -8.85
N VAL A 55 -4.32 11.87 -8.11
CA VAL A 55 -5.21 12.85 -7.49
C VAL A 55 -4.53 13.54 -6.30
N GLU A 56 -4.78 14.85 -6.15
CA GLU A 56 -4.28 15.63 -5.02
C GLU A 56 -4.73 15.00 -3.68
N GLY A 57 -3.82 14.96 -2.70
CA GLY A 57 -4.06 14.32 -1.41
C GLY A 57 -4.03 12.79 -1.43
N SER A 58 -3.91 12.14 -2.59
CA SER A 58 -3.90 10.67 -2.67
C SER A 58 -2.54 10.02 -2.43
N LEU A 59 -1.47 10.80 -2.35
CA LEU A 59 -0.14 10.31 -2.02
C LEU A 59 0.41 11.11 -0.84
N ASN A 60 0.74 10.41 0.24
CA ASN A 60 1.50 10.93 1.35
C ASN A 60 2.91 10.34 1.30
N THR A 61 3.91 11.21 1.13
CA THR A 61 5.30 10.79 0.98
C THR A 61 5.94 10.33 2.28
N ILE A 62 5.39 10.65 3.45
CA ILE A 62 5.91 10.35 4.81
C ILE A 62 7.42 10.60 4.97
N SER A 63 8.29 9.70 4.50
CA SER A 63 9.75 9.84 4.55
C SER A 63 10.48 9.71 3.19
N LEU A 64 9.75 9.65 2.06
CA LEU A 64 10.35 9.67 0.73
C LEU A 64 11.10 11.00 0.48
N PRO A 65 12.32 10.97 -0.10
CA PRO A 65 13.14 12.15 -0.30
C PRO A 65 12.70 12.97 -1.52
N GLY A 66 13.15 14.23 -1.60
CA GLY A 66 12.99 15.08 -2.77
C GLY A 66 11.59 15.68 -2.98
N GLY A 67 10.66 15.50 -2.04
CA GLY A 67 9.30 16.04 -2.14
C GLY A 67 8.34 15.10 -2.87
N ARG A 68 7.29 15.64 -3.52
CA ARG A 68 6.25 14.82 -4.18
C ARG A 68 6.81 14.16 -5.45
N PRO A 69 6.84 12.81 -5.53
CA PRO A 69 7.30 12.13 -6.73
C PRO A 69 6.32 12.28 -7.89
N THR A 70 6.80 12.01 -9.11
CA THR A 70 5.90 11.79 -10.25
C THR A 70 5.19 10.45 -10.04
N CYS A 71 3.89 10.39 -10.31
CA CYS A 71 3.12 9.18 -10.10
C CYS A 71 2.38 8.68 -11.35
N THR A 72 2.21 7.37 -11.45
CA THR A 72 1.36 6.66 -12.41
C THR A 72 0.53 5.65 -11.64
N ASP A 73 -0.79 5.61 -11.86
CA ASP A 73 -1.70 4.75 -11.10
C ASP A 73 -1.71 3.29 -11.60
N ASP A 74 -1.61 3.07 -12.92
CA ASP A 74 -1.66 1.73 -13.53
C ASP A 74 -0.65 1.60 -14.70
N PRO A 75 0.41 0.79 -14.56
CA PRO A 75 0.83 0.11 -13.33
C PRO A 75 1.26 1.12 -12.26
N PHE A 76 1.01 0.81 -10.99
CA PHE A 76 1.33 1.73 -9.90
C PHE A 76 2.84 1.96 -9.79
N GLN A 77 3.26 3.22 -9.96
CA GLN A 77 4.66 3.60 -9.95
C GLN A 77 4.87 5.01 -9.41
N LEU A 78 5.85 5.15 -8.51
CA LEU A 78 6.40 6.42 -8.04
C LEU A 78 7.80 6.61 -8.64
N ARG A 79 8.02 7.69 -9.37
CA ARG A 79 9.35 8.14 -9.79
C ARG A 79 9.80 9.27 -8.87
N LEU A 80 10.84 8.99 -8.09
CA LEU A 80 11.37 9.87 -7.06
C LEU A 80 12.20 10.99 -7.68
N LEU A 81 12.15 12.17 -7.06
CA LEU A 81 12.96 13.33 -7.49
C LEU A 81 14.39 13.25 -6.96
N GLN A 82 14.57 12.60 -5.80
CA GLN A 82 15.86 12.27 -5.23
C GLN A 82 15.92 10.75 -5.05
N PRO A 83 17.04 10.09 -5.39
CA PRO A 83 17.18 8.66 -5.16
C PRO A 83 17.10 8.33 -3.67
N LEU A 84 16.61 7.14 -3.35
CA LEU A 84 16.72 6.54 -2.03
C LEU A 84 18.19 6.25 -1.72
N ALA A 85 18.56 6.44 -0.47
CA ALA A 85 19.80 5.97 0.12
C ALA A 85 19.48 4.77 1.04
N ARG A 86 20.50 4.14 1.62
CA ARG A 86 20.30 3.17 2.69
C ARG A 86 19.50 3.80 3.83
N GLY A 87 18.41 3.14 4.24
CA GLY A 87 17.55 3.62 5.31
C GLY A 87 16.15 3.01 5.29
N THR A 88 15.32 3.46 6.23
CA THR A 88 13.92 3.02 6.35
C THR A 88 13.00 4.10 5.80
N TYR A 89 12.06 3.68 4.96
CA TYR A 89 11.14 4.55 4.25
C TYR A 89 9.70 4.15 4.48
N ALA A 90 8.82 5.13 4.35
CA ALA A 90 7.39 4.94 4.37
C ALA A 90 6.71 5.85 3.35
N PHE A 91 5.60 5.40 2.78
CA PHE A 91 4.67 6.22 2.02
C PHE A 91 3.26 5.64 2.12
N ALA A 92 2.24 6.46 1.94
CA ALA A 92 0.86 6.01 1.88
C ALA A 92 0.16 6.50 0.61
N VAL A 93 -0.73 5.67 0.09
CA VAL A 93 -1.49 5.94 -1.13
C VAL A 93 -2.97 5.65 -0.91
N THR A 94 -3.81 6.36 -1.65
CA THR A 94 -5.23 6.05 -1.71
C THR A 94 -5.45 4.69 -2.37
N ALA A 95 -6.40 3.92 -1.86
CA ALA A 95 -6.81 2.67 -2.47
C ALA A 95 -8.32 2.42 -2.38
N ASP A 96 -8.81 1.64 -3.33
CA ASP A 96 -10.13 1.02 -3.28
C ASP A 96 -9.96 -0.48 -3.01
N LEU A 97 -10.67 -1.00 -2.00
CA LEU A 97 -10.58 -2.40 -1.60
C LEU A 97 -11.69 -3.24 -2.24
N PRO A 98 -11.40 -4.49 -2.63
CA PRO A 98 -12.41 -5.40 -3.19
C PRO A 98 -13.45 -5.81 -2.13
N PRO A 99 -14.57 -6.42 -2.56
CA PRO A 99 -15.62 -6.89 -1.65
C PRO A 99 -15.18 -8.05 -0.74
N MET A 100 -14.12 -8.78 -1.11
CA MET A 100 -13.63 -9.96 -0.40
C MET A 100 -12.11 -10.04 -0.50
N THR A 101 -11.47 -10.68 0.47
CA THR A 101 -10.02 -10.96 0.44
C THR A 101 -9.67 -11.78 -0.81
N PRO A 102 -8.71 -11.33 -1.65
CA PRO A 102 -8.26 -12.08 -2.81
C PRO A 102 -7.60 -13.40 -2.41
N THR A 103 -7.72 -14.45 -3.25
CA THR A 103 -7.05 -15.75 -3.00
C THR A 103 -5.54 -15.61 -2.78
N ARG A 104 -4.93 -14.68 -3.51
CA ARG A 104 -3.54 -14.25 -3.29
C ARG A 104 -3.53 -12.82 -2.78
N ASN A 105 -3.65 -12.67 -1.46
CA ASN A 105 -3.65 -11.38 -0.78
C ASN A 105 -2.23 -10.92 -0.45
N THR A 106 -1.43 -10.70 -1.49
CA THR A 106 -0.04 -10.27 -1.34
C THR A 106 0.28 -9.10 -2.25
N PHE A 107 1.15 -8.22 -1.76
CA PHE A 107 1.74 -7.11 -2.50
C PHE A 107 3.16 -7.46 -2.91
N ASP A 108 3.59 -6.96 -4.07
CA ASP A 108 5.00 -6.93 -4.43
C ASP A 108 5.46 -5.47 -4.49
N VAL A 109 6.54 -5.14 -3.79
CA VAL A 109 7.18 -3.82 -3.80
C VAL A 109 8.54 -3.97 -4.46
N VAL A 110 8.78 -3.22 -5.53
CA VAL A 110 10.00 -3.33 -6.33
C VAL A 110 10.66 -1.97 -6.49
N ILE A 111 11.90 -1.87 -6.07
CA ILE A 111 12.73 -0.67 -6.19
C ILE A 111 13.64 -0.81 -7.41
N ARG A 112 13.70 0.24 -8.23
CA ARG A 112 14.58 0.29 -9.42
C ARG A 112 15.46 1.52 -9.42
N ASP A 113 16.63 1.39 -10.02
CA ASP A 113 17.53 2.52 -10.29
C ASP A 113 17.05 3.36 -11.50
N GLN A 114 17.84 4.39 -11.83
CA GLN A 114 17.61 5.27 -12.98
C GLN A 114 17.74 4.57 -14.35
N TYR A 115 18.35 3.40 -14.40
CA TYR A 115 18.50 2.56 -15.59
C TYR A 115 17.43 1.46 -15.67
N SER A 116 16.44 1.49 -14.77
CA SER A 116 15.38 0.50 -14.63
C SER A 116 15.84 -0.91 -14.19
N ASN A 117 17.05 -1.04 -13.65
CA ASN A 117 17.47 -2.29 -13.02
C ASN A 117 16.81 -2.43 -11.65
N VAL A 118 16.39 -3.64 -11.30
CA VAL A 118 15.91 -3.94 -9.94
C VAL A 118 17.09 -3.90 -8.99
N VAL A 119 17.01 -3.02 -7.99
CA VAL A 119 18.04 -2.86 -6.96
C VAL A 119 17.66 -3.58 -5.68
N ASP A 120 16.37 -3.59 -5.36
CA ASP A 120 15.82 -4.33 -4.23
C ASP A 120 14.32 -4.61 -4.46
N ALA A 121 13.80 -5.64 -3.81
CA ALA A 121 12.39 -6.00 -3.92
C ALA A 121 11.90 -6.85 -2.74
N ALA A 122 10.67 -6.59 -2.31
CA ALA A 122 9.91 -7.45 -1.43
C ALA A 122 8.74 -8.05 -2.21
N TYR A 123 8.75 -9.37 -2.37
CA TYR A 123 7.71 -10.14 -3.04
C TYR A 123 6.85 -10.87 -2.02
N SER A 124 5.57 -11.02 -2.35
CA SER A 124 4.60 -11.75 -1.54
C SER A 124 4.44 -11.18 -0.13
N VAL A 125 4.50 -9.85 0.01
CA VAL A 125 4.25 -9.15 1.26
C VAL A 125 2.78 -9.30 1.62
N MET A 126 2.48 -9.85 2.79
CA MET A 126 1.10 -10.15 3.19
C MET A 126 0.27 -8.87 3.34
N GLY A 127 -0.91 -8.87 2.73
CA GLY A 127 -1.93 -7.87 2.99
C GLY A 127 -2.81 -8.24 4.18
N GLU A 128 -3.59 -7.26 4.64
CA GLU A 128 -4.59 -7.44 5.69
C GLU A 128 -5.83 -8.20 5.18
N GLU A 129 -6.44 -8.99 6.06
CA GLU A 129 -7.71 -9.64 5.77
C GLU A 129 -8.83 -8.61 5.57
N ILE A 130 -9.59 -8.74 4.49
CA ILE A 130 -10.74 -7.89 4.20
C ILE A 130 -11.98 -8.50 4.84
N VAL A 131 -12.47 -7.84 5.88
CA VAL A 131 -13.67 -8.21 6.62
C VAL A 131 -14.86 -7.33 6.26
N ASN A 132 -16.06 -7.91 6.30
CA ASN A 132 -17.29 -7.15 6.19
C ASN A 132 -17.74 -6.72 7.58
N ILE A 133 -17.67 -5.41 7.85
CA ILE A 133 -18.24 -4.83 9.07
C ILE A 133 -19.69 -4.47 8.76
N GLY A 134 -20.60 -5.40 9.05
CA GLY A 134 -22.03 -5.14 8.96
C GLY A 134 -22.42 -4.00 9.90
N ALA A 135 -22.73 -2.83 9.35
CA ALA A 135 -23.36 -1.76 10.11
C ALA A 135 -24.86 -2.08 10.21
N GLU A 136 -25.26 -2.79 11.25
CA GLU A 136 -26.69 -2.95 11.54
C GLU A 136 -27.28 -1.62 12.00
N SER A 137 -28.47 -1.27 11.50
CA SER A 137 -29.19 -0.08 11.97
C SER A 137 -29.52 -0.27 13.45
N PRO A 138 -29.17 0.68 14.33
CA PRO A 138 -29.53 0.57 15.74
C PRO A 138 -31.05 0.51 15.86
N THR A 139 -31.56 -0.53 16.52
CA THR A 139 -32.98 -0.61 16.85
C THR A 139 -33.24 0.39 17.99
N LEU A 140 -33.68 1.60 17.63
CA LEU A 140 -34.15 2.58 18.61
C LEU A 140 -35.48 2.08 19.21
N SER A 141 -35.40 1.43 20.36
CA SER A 141 -36.57 1.13 21.18
C SER A 141 -36.89 2.33 22.06
N TRP A 142 -37.95 3.05 21.72
CA TRP A 142 -38.52 4.07 22.59
C TRP A 142 -39.40 3.39 23.65
N THR A 143 -38.94 3.29 24.88
CA THR A 143 -39.84 2.99 25.99
C THR A 143 -40.63 4.26 26.32
N ARG A 144 -41.96 4.16 26.27
CA ARG A 144 -42.87 5.23 26.67
C ARG A 144 -42.64 5.50 28.18
N ALA A 145 -42.31 6.73 28.54
CA ALA A 145 -42.31 7.15 29.94
C ALA A 145 -43.76 7.37 30.38
N ASP A 146 -44.24 6.59 31.34
CA ASP A 146 -45.49 6.87 32.05
C ASP A 146 -45.20 7.85 33.20
N PRO A 147 -45.74 9.08 33.18
CA PRO A 147 -45.74 9.94 34.35
C PRO A 147 -46.83 9.45 35.33
N GLY A 148 -46.41 9.09 36.54
CA GLY A 148 -47.29 8.85 37.69
C GLY A 148 -47.69 10.12 38.42
#